data_AF-A0A5J4KMS2-F1
#
_entry.id   AF-A0A5J4KMS2-F1
#
_cell.length_a   1.000
_cell.length_b   1.000
_cell.length_c   1.000
_cell.angle_alpha   90.00
_cell.angle_beta   90.00
_cell.angle_gamma   90.00
#
_symmetry.space_group_name_H-M   'P 1'
#
loop_
_entity.id
_entity.type
_entity.pdbx_description
1 polymer ?
#
loop_
_entity_poly.entity_id
_entity_poly.type
_entity_poly.pdbx_seq_one_letter_code
_entity_poly.pdbx_strand_id
1 'polypeptide(L)'
;MSTILKGIPVMGGIAIGPWIVYDPTPPIISKEQIKASAVDAEKARMRQAIEASIAEVTQLRDQVQQRLGDEDAAIFDAHLLLFEDDTLLEGTYQRIEQEHQNAEWALAETTDEIAQMFAEIEDEYIRARGADMQDIRLRLLNHLQGRPTGRLNHLRQPTIVLARDLLPSDTAGLDPQFVLGLATEQGGPTSHTAILSRQLRIPAVVAIPNLLAQVSTLTDQDNGLFILDARSGEFIIDPDGATLQLYQQAQVAYQQQQQQLLALKDLPAITEDGISVEVAANIGRAGDAEAAIEAGATGVGLFRTEFLFLERDTAPTEAEQVAAYSTALKAFAGKTVIVRTLDIGGIKAYPIFHCQKKTILFWVCAAFACVWLLRINNSFVPRCEPYS
;
A
#
# COMPACT_ATOMS: atom_id res chain seq x y z
N MET A 1 24.02 17.17 19.95
CA MET A 1 24.12 17.70 18.57
C MET A 1 22.99 17.06 17.81
N SER A 2 22.08 17.84 17.23
CA SER A 2 20.93 17.29 16.51
C SER A 2 21.39 16.54 15.26
N THR A 3 20.93 15.30 15.08
CA THR A 3 21.23 14.50 13.88
C THR A 3 20.07 14.63 12.91
N ILE A 4 20.36 14.99 11.66
CA ILE A 4 19.34 15.13 10.61
C ILE A 4 19.54 14.01 9.60
N LEU A 5 18.50 13.20 9.42
CA LEU A 5 18.40 12.17 8.39
C LEU A 5 17.47 12.66 7.29
N LYS A 6 17.72 12.21 6.06
CA LYS A 6 16.90 12.55 4.89
C LYS A 6 16.34 11.30 4.26
N GLY A 7 15.08 11.37 3.86
CA GLY A 7 14.41 10.35 3.07
C GLY A 7 13.50 10.98 2.03
N ILE A 8 12.54 10.19 1.56
CA ILE A 8 11.58 10.58 0.54
C ILE A 8 10.26 10.95 1.23
N PRO A 9 9.82 12.21 1.16
CA PRO A 9 8.52 12.60 1.70
C PRO A 9 7.39 11.99 0.86
N VAL A 10 6.42 11.36 1.51
CA VAL A 10 5.27 10.72 0.83
C VAL A 10 3.94 11.35 1.19
N MET A 11 3.79 11.81 2.44
CA MET A 11 2.65 12.59 2.91
C MET A 11 3.15 13.76 3.74
N GLY A 12 2.82 14.98 3.32
CA GLY A 12 3.33 16.21 3.92
C GLY A 12 2.81 16.48 5.33
N GLY A 13 3.58 17.21 6.12
CA GLY A 13 3.23 17.63 7.48
C GLY A 13 4.44 17.70 8.38
N ILE A 14 4.24 18.19 9.61
CA ILE A 14 5.27 18.21 10.64
C ILE A 14 4.74 17.46 11.86
N ALA A 15 5.42 16.39 12.25
CA ALA A 15 5.16 15.68 13.48
C ALA A 15 6.27 15.98 14.49
N ILE A 16 5.88 16.29 15.73
CA ILE A 16 6.80 16.51 16.85
C ILE A 16 6.26 15.71 18.01
N GLY A 17 7.05 14.79 18.55
CA GLY A 17 6.54 13.93 19.61
C GLY A 17 7.53 12.86 20.07
N PRO A 18 7.11 12.06 21.08
CA PRO A 18 7.83 10.86 21.45
C PRO A 18 7.83 9.91 20.26
N TRP A 19 8.73 8.93 20.29
CA TRP A 19 8.90 7.97 19.21
C TRP A 19 8.95 6.55 19.76
N ILE A 20 8.67 5.59 18.88
CA ILE A 20 8.94 4.17 19.14
C ILE A 20 9.63 3.56 17.93
N VAL A 21 10.54 2.63 18.17
CA VAL A 21 11.00 1.71 17.12
C VAL A 21 10.05 0.53 17.06
N TYR A 22 9.30 0.47 15.96
CA TYR A 22 8.60 -0.71 15.53
C TYR A 22 9.54 -1.55 14.67
N ASP A 23 10.24 -2.45 15.32
CA ASP A 23 10.92 -3.56 14.66
C ASP A 23 10.12 -4.83 14.95
N PRO A 24 9.42 -5.41 13.96
CA PRO A 24 8.88 -6.74 14.11
C PRO A 24 10.06 -7.71 14.10
N THR A 25 10.76 -7.84 15.23
CA THR A 25 11.93 -8.71 15.33
C THR A 25 11.54 -10.10 14.80
N PRO A 26 12.14 -10.57 13.70
CA PRO A 26 11.73 -11.81 13.09
C PRO A 26 11.87 -12.93 14.12
N PRO A 27 10.85 -13.79 14.25
CA PRO A 27 10.87 -14.87 15.21
C PRO A 27 12.11 -15.74 14.98
N ILE A 28 12.83 -16.06 16.07
CA ILE A 28 13.96 -16.99 16.00
C ILE A 28 13.39 -18.36 15.65
N ILE A 29 13.84 -18.94 14.53
CA ILE A 29 13.36 -20.22 14.04
C ILE A 29 14.37 -21.28 14.44
N SER A 30 14.02 -22.11 15.42
CA SER A 30 14.82 -23.28 15.78
C SER A 30 14.55 -24.40 14.78
N LYS A 31 15.61 -24.92 14.15
CA LYS A 31 15.53 -26.14 13.35
C LYS A 31 15.54 -27.34 14.28
N GLU A 32 14.39 -28.01 14.42
CA GLU A 32 14.23 -29.17 15.27
C GLU A 32 13.73 -30.36 14.48
N GLN A 33 14.27 -31.54 14.79
CA GLN A 33 13.80 -32.78 14.21
C GLN A 33 12.77 -33.43 15.15
N ILE A 34 11.54 -33.51 14.69
CA ILE A 34 10.43 -34.04 15.48
C ILE A 34 10.39 -35.57 15.41
N LYS A 35 9.78 -36.19 16.41
CA LYS A 35 9.51 -37.64 16.37
C LYS A 35 8.32 -37.90 15.45
N ALA A 36 8.27 -39.06 14.80
CA ALA A 36 7.11 -39.47 14.00
C ALA A 36 5.77 -39.38 14.75
N SER A 37 5.77 -39.64 16.07
CA SER A 37 4.58 -39.51 16.92
C SER A 37 4.10 -38.06 17.15
N ALA A 38 4.92 -37.07 16.82
CA ALA A 38 4.62 -35.64 16.98
C ALA A 38 4.15 -34.97 15.69
N VAL A 39 4.17 -35.68 14.55
CA VAL A 39 3.78 -35.15 13.23
C VAL A 39 2.35 -34.60 13.26
N ASP A 40 1.39 -35.37 13.78
CA ASP A 40 -0.02 -34.92 13.85
C ASP A 40 -0.19 -33.69 14.76
N ALA A 41 0.59 -33.61 15.84
CA ALA A 41 0.55 -32.47 16.76
C ALA A 41 1.10 -31.19 16.10
N GLU A 42 2.19 -31.29 15.34
CA GLU A 42 2.76 -30.16 14.60
C GLU A 42 1.85 -29.71 13.46
N LYS A 43 1.23 -30.64 12.72
CA LYS A 43 0.19 -30.30 11.73
C LYS A 43 -1.00 -29.58 12.36
N ALA A 44 -1.41 -29.98 13.57
CA ALA A 44 -2.48 -29.33 14.31
C ALA A 44 -2.08 -27.91 14.78
N ARG A 45 -0.86 -27.72 15.29
CA ARG A 45 -0.32 -26.39 15.63
C ARG A 45 -0.32 -25.45 14.43
N MET A 46 0.13 -25.94 13.27
CA MET A 46 0.12 -25.17 12.03
C MET A 46 -1.30 -24.75 11.62
N ARG A 47 -2.26 -25.67 11.71
CA ARG A 47 -3.67 -25.36 11.41
C ARG A 47 -4.23 -24.27 12.33
N GLN A 48 -3.97 -24.37 13.63
CA GLN A 48 -4.39 -23.36 14.60
C GLN A 48 -3.78 -21.99 14.31
N ALA A 49 -2.50 -21.95 13.90
CA ALA A 49 -1.84 -20.70 13.52
C ALA A 49 -2.44 -20.08 12.25
N ILE A 50 -2.83 -20.89 11.26
CA ILE A 50 -3.52 -20.44 10.06
C ILE A 50 -4.90 -19.88 10.42
N GLU A 51 -5.71 -20.62 11.18
CA GLU A 51 -7.06 -20.20 11.60
C GLU A 51 -7.01 -18.88 12.38
N ALA A 52 -6.05 -18.73 13.30
CA ALA A 52 -5.85 -17.49 14.04
C ALA A 52 -5.41 -16.32 13.13
N SER A 53 -4.52 -16.59 12.18
CA SER A 53 -4.06 -15.58 11.21
C SER A 53 -5.18 -15.10 10.30
N ILE A 54 -6.00 -16.02 9.78
CA ILE A 54 -7.18 -15.71 8.95
C ILE A 54 -8.16 -14.84 9.73
N ALA A 55 -8.44 -15.18 11.00
CA ALA A 55 -9.35 -14.40 11.84
C ALA A 55 -8.85 -12.95 12.04
N GLU A 56 -7.56 -12.78 12.31
CA GLU A 56 -6.96 -11.44 12.47
C GLU A 56 -6.99 -10.63 11.17
N VAL A 57 -6.61 -11.25 10.05
CA VAL A 57 -6.60 -10.56 8.74
C VAL A 57 -8.01 -10.18 8.31
N THR A 58 -8.99 -11.05 8.58
CA THR A 58 -10.40 -10.74 8.36
C THR A 58 -10.84 -9.54 9.20
N GLN A 59 -10.44 -9.47 10.46
CA GLN A 59 -10.75 -8.34 11.33
C GLN A 59 -10.10 -7.03 10.82
N LEU A 60 -8.84 -7.10 10.38
CA LEU A 60 -8.14 -5.95 9.80
C LEU A 60 -8.81 -5.48 8.51
N ARG A 61 -9.16 -6.42 7.61
CA ARG A 61 -9.93 -6.14 6.40
C ARG A 61 -11.23 -5.40 6.74
N ASP A 62 -12.02 -5.92 7.67
CA ASP A 62 -13.31 -5.32 8.02
C ASP A 62 -13.15 -3.91 8.62
N GLN A 63 -12.09 -3.68 9.41
CA GLN A 63 -11.77 -2.34 9.94
C GLN A 63 -11.37 -1.37 8.83
N VAL A 64 -10.55 -1.80 7.88
CA VAL A 64 -10.13 -1.00 6.73
C VAL A 64 -11.33 -0.73 5.83
N GLN A 65 -12.16 -1.73 5.55
CA GLN A 65 -13.37 -1.61 4.75
C GLN A 65 -14.33 -0.55 5.35
N GLN A 66 -14.53 -0.58 6.67
CA GLN A 66 -15.41 0.40 7.34
C GLN A 66 -14.85 1.82 7.32
N ARG A 67 -13.52 1.98 7.36
CA ARG A 67 -12.86 3.30 7.47
C ARG A 67 -12.55 3.93 6.12
N LEU A 68 -12.13 3.11 5.16
CA LEU A 68 -11.51 3.51 3.90
C LEU A 68 -12.25 2.96 2.67
N GLY A 69 -13.06 1.90 2.83
CA GLY A 69 -13.89 1.32 1.77
C GLY A 69 -13.37 -0.01 1.21
N ASP A 70 -14.16 -0.61 0.32
CA ASP A 70 -13.93 -1.95 -0.23
C ASP A 70 -12.62 -2.08 -1.02
N GLU A 71 -12.21 -1.02 -1.72
CA GLU A 71 -11.01 -1.06 -2.56
C GLU A 71 -9.73 -1.18 -1.73
N ASP A 72 -9.65 -0.49 -0.59
CA ASP A 72 -8.49 -0.56 0.30
C ASP A 72 -8.47 -1.85 1.12
N ALA A 73 -9.65 -2.44 1.33
CA ALA A 73 -9.79 -3.75 1.94
C ALA A 73 -9.31 -4.90 1.02
N ALA A 74 -9.35 -4.71 -0.30
CA ALA A 74 -9.04 -5.76 -1.28
C ALA A 74 -7.62 -6.34 -1.17
N ILE A 75 -6.66 -5.57 -0.64
CA ILE A 75 -5.30 -6.06 -0.37
C ILE A 75 -5.34 -7.22 0.64
N PHE A 76 -6.21 -7.13 1.64
CA PHE A 76 -6.37 -8.19 2.64
C PHE A 76 -7.11 -9.40 2.08
N ASP A 77 -8.01 -9.23 1.11
CA ASP A 77 -8.62 -10.37 0.43
C ASP A 77 -7.56 -11.19 -0.35
N ALA A 78 -6.60 -10.51 -0.98
CA ALA A 78 -5.46 -11.20 -1.60
C ALA A 78 -4.60 -11.95 -0.56
N HIS A 79 -4.38 -11.38 0.62
CA HIS A 79 -3.70 -12.08 1.73
C HIS A 79 -4.47 -13.31 2.20
N LEU A 80 -5.80 -13.21 2.34
CA LEU A 80 -6.65 -14.33 2.74
C LEU A 80 -6.54 -15.50 1.76
N LEU A 81 -6.52 -15.24 0.45
CA LEU A 81 -6.33 -16.28 -0.57
C LEU A 81 -4.98 -16.99 -0.45
N LEU A 82 -3.92 -16.29 -0.03
CA LEU A 82 -2.59 -16.87 0.13
C LEU A 82 -2.51 -17.79 1.37
N PHE A 83 -3.32 -17.58 2.41
CA PHE A 83 -3.41 -18.54 3.53
C PHE A 83 -4.05 -19.87 3.13
N GLU A 84 -4.85 -19.85 2.05
CA GLU A 84 -5.53 -21.01 1.49
C GLU A 84 -4.76 -21.66 0.32
N ASP A 85 -3.58 -21.13 -0.04
CA ASP A 85 -2.80 -21.62 -1.18
C ASP A 85 -2.22 -23.02 -0.92
N ASP A 86 -2.56 -23.97 -1.79
CA ASP A 86 -2.12 -25.36 -1.68
C ASP A 86 -0.58 -25.50 -1.70
N THR A 87 0.14 -24.63 -2.41
CA THR A 87 1.61 -24.67 -2.45
C THR A 87 2.21 -24.39 -1.07
N LEU A 88 1.64 -23.42 -0.35
CA LEU A 88 2.04 -23.09 1.02
C LEU A 88 1.64 -24.21 1.99
N LEU A 89 0.40 -24.67 1.92
CA LEU A 89 -0.16 -25.64 2.85
C LEU A 89 0.46 -27.03 2.66
N GLU A 90 0.42 -27.57 1.44
CA GLU A 90 0.98 -28.88 1.13
C GLU A 90 2.50 -28.89 1.29
N GLY A 91 3.20 -27.85 0.85
CA GLY A 91 4.65 -27.73 1.02
C GLY A 91 5.06 -27.79 2.50
N THR A 92 4.37 -27.04 3.35
CA THR A 92 4.62 -27.05 4.80
C THR A 92 4.28 -28.40 5.41
N TYR A 93 3.12 -28.99 5.08
CA TYR A 93 2.71 -30.28 5.64
C TYR A 93 3.59 -31.45 5.19
N GLN A 94 4.08 -31.43 3.95
CA GLN A 94 5.00 -32.45 3.44
C GLN A 94 6.33 -32.42 4.19
N ARG A 95 6.90 -31.23 4.45
CA ARG A 95 8.12 -31.09 5.27
C ARG A 95 7.95 -31.59 6.70
N ILE A 96 6.81 -31.30 7.33
CA ILE A 96 6.51 -31.82 8.67
C ILE A 96 6.41 -33.35 8.66
N GLU A 97 5.76 -33.93 7.65
CA GLU A 97 5.49 -35.38 7.59
C GLU A 97 6.67 -36.22 7.11
N GLN A 98 7.31 -35.82 6.03
CA GLN A 98 8.34 -36.62 5.36
C GLN A 98 9.72 -36.34 5.94
N GLU A 99 10.03 -35.06 6.17
CA GLU A 99 11.34 -34.63 6.67
C GLU A 99 11.40 -34.53 8.20
N HIS A 100 10.26 -34.71 8.88
CA HIS A 100 10.16 -34.63 10.33
C HIS A 100 10.68 -33.29 10.88
N GLN A 101 10.29 -32.20 10.24
CA GLN A 101 10.60 -30.85 10.69
C GLN A 101 9.51 -30.32 11.65
N ASN A 102 9.88 -29.45 12.58
CA ASN A 102 8.90 -28.66 13.34
C ASN A 102 8.18 -27.63 12.45
N ALA A 103 6.97 -27.22 12.85
CA ALA A 103 6.11 -26.37 12.02
C ALA A 103 6.77 -25.04 11.64
N GLU A 104 7.51 -24.40 12.54
CA GLU A 104 8.16 -23.12 12.28
C GLU A 104 9.24 -23.24 11.19
N TRP A 105 10.04 -24.31 11.23
CA TRP A 105 11.11 -24.53 10.25
C TRP A 105 10.54 -24.94 8.89
N ALA A 106 9.53 -25.83 8.87
CA ALA A 106 8.84 -26.24 7.66
C ALA A 106 8.19 -25.05 6.93
N LEU A 107 7.52 -24.17 7.68
CA LEU A 107 6.93 -22.95 7.14
C LEU A 107 8.01 -22.00 6.59
N ALA A 108 9.11 -21.82 7.32
CA ALA A 108 10.21 -20.95 6.91
C ALA A 108 10.81 -21.37 5.57
N GLU A 109 11.15 -22.65 5.41
CA GLU A 109 11.72 -23.16 4.15
C GLU A 109 10.71 -23.05 3.00
N THR A 110 9.44 -23.40 3.24
CA THR A 110 8.39 -23.33 2.21
C THR A 110 8.17 -21.88 1.74
N THR A 111 8.10 -20.93 2.67
CA THR A 111 7.89 -19.52 2.34
C THR A 111 9.13 -18.88 1.70
N ASP A 112 10.34 -19.30 2.07
CA ASP A 112 11.58 -18.86 1.42
C ASP A 112 11.66 -19.35 -0.03
N GLU A 113 11.27 -20.59 -0.32
CA GLU A 113 11.19 -21.12 -1.68
C GLU A 113 10.17 -20.36 -2.53
N ILE A 114 8.98 -20.09 -1.98
CA ILE A 114 7.94 -19.33 -2.67
C ILE A 114 8.38 -17.88 -2.93
N ALA A 115 9.00 -17.23 -1.93
CA ALA A 115 9.51 -15.87 -2.08
C ALA A 115 10.62 -15.79 -3.14
N GLN A 116 11.49 -16.80 -3.22
CA GLN A 116 12.53 -16.87 -4.25
C GLN A 116 11.92 -17.02 -5.65
N MET A 117 10.90 -17.87 -5.82
CA MET A 117 10.18 -17.99 -7.09
C MET A 117 9.57 -16.64 -7.53
N PHE A 118 8.99 -15.87 -6.61
CA PHE A 118 8.48 -14.52 -6.92
C PHE A 118 9.58 -13.53 -7.28
N ALA A 119 10.74 -13.60 -6.60
CA ALA A 119 11.87 -12.69 -6.84
C ALA A 119 12.50 -12.87 -8.23
N GLU A 120 12.42 -14.07 -8.82
CA GLU A 120 12.93 -14.39 -10.15
C GLU A 120 12.05 -13.87 -11.30
N ILE A 121 10.85 -13.40 -11.01
CA ILE A 121 9.91 -12.88 -12.01
C ILE A 121 10.23 -11.41 -12.33
N GLU A 122 10.37 -11.06 -13.61
CA GLU A 122 10.72 -9.68 -14.03
C GLU A 122 9.63 -8.66 -13.70
N ASP A 123 8.38 -9.09 -13.61
CA ASP A 123 7.22 -8.23 -13.36
C ASP A 123 7.27 -7.64 -11.93
N GLU A 124 7.22 -6.32 -11.84
CA GLU A 124 7.31 -5.58 -10.56
C GLU A 124 6.09 -5.82 -9.66
N TYR A 125 4.90 -6.00 -10.24
CA TYR A 125 3.69 -6.33 -9.50
C TYR A 125 3.76 -7.75 -8.93
N ILE A 126 4.29 -8.70 -9.70
CA ILE A 126 4.48 -10.07 -9.21
C ILE A 126 5.59 -10.14 -8.15
N ARG A 127 6.67 -9.37 -8.28
CA ARG A 127 7.69 -9.24 -7.24
C ARG A 127 7.13 -8.67 -5.94
N ALA A 128 6.16 -7.76 -6.02
CA ALA A 128 5.49 -7.22 -4.83
C ALA A 128 4.77 -8.32 -4.02
N ARG A 129 4.28 -9.40 -4.66
CA ARG A 129 3.70 -10.56 -3.94
C ARG A 129 4.72 -11.31 -3.06
N GLY A 130 6.02 -11.18 -3.34
CA GLY A 130 7.06 -11.69 -2.46
C GLY A 130 7.02 -11.03 -1.08
N ALA A 131 6.67 -9.75 -1.00
CA ALA A 131 6.50 -9.05 0.28
C ALA A 131 5.25 -9.53 1.03
N ASP A 132 4.15 -9.83 0.32
CA ASP A 132 2.94 -10.41 0.92
C ASP A 132 3.23 -11.79 1.53
N MET A 133 4.05 -12.61 0.86
CA MET A 133 4.48 -13.90 1.41
C MET A 133 5.31 -13.75 2.70
N GLN A 134 6.14 -12.70 2.79
CA GLN A 134 6.88 -12.41 4.03
C GLN A 134 5.95 -11.94 5.16
N ASP A 135 4.89 -11.18 4.86
CA ASP A 135 3.87 -10.80 5.86
C ASP A 135 3.16 -12.03 6.43
N ILE A 136 2.72 -12.93 5.54
CA ILE A 136 2.07 -14.20 5.91
C ILE A 136 3.00 -15.06 6.76
N ARG A 137 4.26 -15.23 6.34
CA ARG A 137 5.28 -15.96 7.08
C ARG A 137 5.42 -15.40 8.50
N LEU A 138 5.63 -14.09 8.62
CA LEU A 138 5.85 -13.45 9.91
C LEU A 138 4.64 -13.62 10.83
N ARG A 139 3.42 -13.47 10.29
CA ARG A 139 2.18 -13.64 11.04
C ARG A 139 2.02 -15.07 11.56
N LEU A 140 2.18 -16.07 10.69
CA LEU A 140 2.08 -17.48 11.06
C LEU A 140 3.12 -17.88 12.10
N LEU A 141 4.38 -17.42 11.93
CA LEU A 141 5.43 -17.69 12.90
C LEU A 141 5.14 -17.04 14.26
N ASN A 142 4.57 -15.83 14.30
CA ASN A 142 4.17 -15.21 15.56
C ASN A 142 3.09 -16.03 16.26
N HIS A 143 2.08 -16.54 15.54
CA HIS A 143 1.05 -17.42 16.10
C HIS A 143 1.63 -18.76 16.59
N LEU A 144 2.48 -19.41 15.80
CA LEU A 144 3.13 -20.67 16.18
C LEU A 144 3.95 -20.53 17.48
N GLN A 145 4.56 -19.36 17.69
CA GLN A 145 5.39 -19.05 18.86
C GLN A 145 4.61 -18.36 20.00
N GLY A 146 3.31 -18.12 19.83
CA GLY A 146 2.49 -17.39 20.81
C GLY A 146 2.96 -15.96 21.07
N ARG A 147 3.61 -15.32 20.09
CA ARG A 147 4.07 -13.93 20.18
C ARG A 147 2.90 -12.99 19.86
N PRO A 148 2.76 -11.87 20.60
CA PRO A 148 1.72 -10.89 20.30
C PRO A 148 1.93 -10.28 18.91
N THR A 149 0.93 -10.41 18.05
CA THR A 149 0.80 -9.77 16.74
C THR A 149 0.41 -8.29 16.92
N GLY A 150 1.11 -7.36 16.27
CA GLY A 150 0.73 -5.94 16.21
C GLY A 150 0.90 -5.12 17.50
N ARG A 151 2.08 -4.53 17.71
CA ARG A 151 2.31 -3.57 18.81
C ARG A 151 1.68 -2.19 18.56
N LEU A 152 1.43 -1.84 17.30
CA LEU A 152 1.00 -0.50 16.90
C LEU A 152 -0.45 -0.18 17.29
N ASN A 153 -1.32 -1.20 17.32
CA ASN A 153 -2.74 -1.07 17.67
C ASN A 153 -2.95 -0.81 19.17
N HIS A 154 -1.90 -0.99 19.98
CA HIS A 154 -1.92 -0.78 21.43
C HIS A 154 -1.29 0.56 21.85
N LEU A 155 -0.91 1.41 20.90
CA LEU A 155 -0.43 2.75 21.21
C LEU A 155 -1.49 3.50 22.04
N ARG A 156 -1.07 4.01 23.20
CA ARG A 156 -1.92 4.77 24.14
C ARG A 156 -1.59 6.26 24.19
N GLN A 157 -0.51 6.66 23.52
CA GLN A 157 -0.03 8.04 23.50
C GLN A 157 0.38 8.45 22.07
N PRO A 158 0.19 9.72 21.68
CA PRO A 158 0.62 10.21 20.38
C PRO A 158 2.13 10.05 20.18
N THR A 159 2.54 9.32 19.14
CA THR A 159 3.92 8.86 18.95
C THR A 159 4.30 8.85 17.46
N ILE A 160 5.57 9.13 17.15
CA ILE A 160 6.17 8.93 15.83
C ILE A 160 6.68 7.48 15.71
N VAL A 161 6.21 6.74 14.71
CA VAL A 161 6.58 5.33 14.52
C VAL A 161 7.78 5.24 13.58
N LEU A 162 8.84 4.59 14.05
CA LEU A 162 10.06 4.35 13.28
C LEU A 162 10.15 2.87 12.96
N ALA A 163 10.33 2.49 11.70
CA ALA A 163 10.41 1.08 11.32
C ALA A 163 11.45 0.85 10.21
N ARG A 164 11.83 -0.42 10.01
CA ARG A 164 12.62 -0.77 8.81
C ARG A 164 11.75 -0.63 7.57
N ASP A 165 10.62 -1.29 7.62
CA ASP A 165 9.52 -1.20 6.67
C ASP A 165 8.22 -1.42 7.46
N LEU A 166 7.08 -1.08 6.88
CA LEU A 166 5.77 -1.44 7.45
C LEU A 166 5.01 -2.28 6.45
N LEU A 167 4.54 -3.42 6.90
CA LEU A 167 3.71 -4.30 6.10
C LEU A 167 2.28 -3.72 5.99
N PRO A 168 1.49 -4.13 4.98
CA PRO A 168 0.08 -3.74 4.88
C PRO A 168 -0.68 -3.99 6.19
N SER A 169 -0.38 -5.11 6.84
CA SER A 169 -1.05 -5.50 8.06
C SER A 169 -0.62 -4.70 9.30
N ASP A 170 0.59 -4.12 9.30
CA ASP A 170 1.05 -3.18 10.33
C ASP A 170 0.35 -1.81 10.21
N THR A 171 0.17 -1.37 8.95
CA THR A 171 -0.34 -0.04 8.63
C THR A 171 -1.86 0.07 8.75
N ALA A 172 -2.60 -1.00 8.46
CA ALA A 172 -4.05 -1.05 8.69
C ALA A 172 -4.45 -0.95 10.16
N GLY A 173 -3.59 -1.44 11.06
CA GLY A 173 -3.81 -1.37 12.50
C GLY A 173 -3.53 0.00 13.12
N LEU A 174 -2.99 0.95 12.34
CA LEU A 174 -2.67 2.29 12.83
C LEU A 174 -3.93 3.07 13.21
N ASP A 175 -3.87 3.72 14.36
CA ASP A 175 -4.85 4.70 14.78
C ASP A 175 -4.26 6.11 14.57
N PRO A 176 -4.80 6.92 13.63
CA PRO A 176 -4.34 8.28 13.37
C PRO A 176 -4.38 9.19 14.61
N GLN A 177 -5.16 8.84 15.63
CA GLN A 177 -5.18 9.58 16.90
C GLN A 177 -3.87 9.44 17.69
N PHE A 178 -3.21 8.28 17.58
CA PHE A 178 -2.00 7.95 18.34
C PHE A 178 -0.74 7.96 17.48
N VAL A 179 -0.86 7.96 16.15
CA VAL A 179 0.28 7.93 15.24
C VAL A 179 0.49 9.33 14.66
N LEU A 180 1.45 10.06 15.22
CA LEU A 180 1.76 11.43 14.81
C LEU A 180 2.47 11.50 13.46
N GLY A 181 3.24 10.47 13.12
CA GLY A 181 4.01 10.40 11.89
C GLY A 181 4.69 9.04 11.70
N LEU A 182 5.08 8.73 10.46
CA LEU A 182 5.75 7.50 10.06
C LEU A 182 7.13 7.79 9.45
N ALA A 183 8.15 7.07 9.90
CA ALA A 183 9.50 7.14 9.36
C ALA A 183 10.02 5.73 9.10
N THR A 184 10.41 5.41 7.86
CA THR A 184 10.90 4.07 7.50
C THR A 184 12.28 4.08 6.82
N GLU A 185 13.10 3.05 7.08
CA GLU A 185 14.40 2.87 6.38
C GLU A 185 14.24 2.47 4.92
N GLN A 186 13.21 1.68 4.64
CA GLN A 186 12.89 1.12 3.33
C GLN A 186 11.54 1.64 2.84
N GLY A 187 11.13 1.18 1.67
CA GLY A 187 9.91 1.62 0.99
C GLY A 187 10.17 2.69 -0.06
N GLY A 188 9.12 3.04 -0.79
CA GLY A 188 9.15 4.02 -1.87
C GLY A 188 7.84 4.81 -1.98
N PRO A 189 7.75 5.79 -2.89
CA PRO A 189 6.56 6.62 -3.06
C PRO A 189 5.27 5.87 -3.34
N THR A 190 5.38 4.64 -3.86
CA THR A 190 4.30 3.72 -4.22
C THR A 190 4.17 2.53 -3.26
N SER A 191 4.93 2.48 -2.17
CA SER A 191 4.83 1.42 -1.17
C SER A 191 3.52 1.48 -0.40
N HIS A 192 3.12 0.37 0.22
CA HIS A 192 1.94 0.30 1.10
C HIS A 192 1.95 1.38 2.19
N THR A 193 3.10 1.59 2.84
CA THR A 193 3.33 2.70 3.79
C THR A 193 3.02 4.06 3.19
N ALA A 194 3.41 4.30 1.93
CA ALA A 194 3.18 5.57 1.25
C ALA A 194 1.72 5.76 0.78
N ILE A 195 1.03 4.67 0.45
CA ILE A 195 -0.38 4.70 0.07
C ILE A 195 -1.24 4.97 1.31
N LEU A 196 -1.07 4.16 2.35
CA LEU A 196 -1.86 4.23 3.57
C LEU A 196 -1.60 5.53 4.35
N SER A 197 -0.36 6.05 4.37
CA SER A 197 -0.10 7.35 5.01
C SER A 197 -0.84 8.51 4.36
N ARG A 198 -1.05 8.49 3.03
CA ARG A 198 -1.85 9.50 2.32
C ARG A 198 -3.34 9.38 2.64
N GLN A 199 -3.85 8.16 2.70
CA GLN A 199 -5.26 7.90 3.04
C GLN A 199 -5.57 8.30 4.48
N LEU A 200 -4.71 7.91 5.42
CA LEU A 200 -4.82 8.27 6.83
C LEU A 200 -4.40 9.73 7.12
N ARG A 201 -3.86 10.44 6.13
CA ARG A 201 -3.30 11.81 6.23
C ARG A 201 -2.26 11.94 7.34
N ILE A 202 -1.47 10.89 7.56
CA ILE A 202 -0.39 10.85 8.55
C ILE A 202 0.90 11.33 7.87
N PRO A 203 1.61 12.35 8.42
CA PRO A 203 2.91 12.77 7.91
C PRO A 203 3.89 11.60 7.81
N ALA A 204 4.52 11.41 6.65
CA ALA A 204 5.35 10.24 6.42
C ALA A 204 6.56 10.51 5.52
N VAL A 205 7.71 9.96 5.93
CA VAL A 205 8.97 9.94 5.17
C VAL A 205 9.47 8.50 5.11
N VAL A 206 9.69 8.01 3.90
CA VAL A 206 10.19 6.64 3.65
C VAL A 206 11.62 6.67 3.13
N ALA A 207 12.28 5.52 3.05
CA ALA A 207 13.64 5.40 2.51
C ALA A 207 14.68 6.29 3.22
N ILE A 208 14.62 6.38 4.56
CA ILE A 208 15.58 7.13 5.38
C ILE A 208 16.80 6.23 5.70
N PRO A 209 17.98 6.47 5.10
CA PRO A 209 19.12 5.58 5.30
C PRO A 209 19.60 5.58 6.76
N ASN A 210 19.86 4.38 7.30
CA ASN A 210 20.39 4.15 8.65
C ASN A 210 19.53 4.68 9.81
N LEU A 211 18.23 4.90 9.61
CA LEU A 211 17.32 5.40 10.64
C LEU A 211 17.38 4.55 11.92
N LEU A 212 17.23 3.23 11.81
CA LEU A 212 17.19 2.35 12.97
C LEU A 212 18.55 2.25 13.64
N ALA A 213 19.63 2.24 12.86
CA ALA A 213 20.99 2.20 13.40
C ALA A 213 21.28 3.44 14.27
N GLN A 214 20.89 4.63 13.81
CA GLN A 214 21.07 5.88 14.57
C GLN A 214 20.25 5.87 15.86
N VAL A 215 19.00 5.40 15.78
CA VAL A 215 18.10 5.38 16.93
C VAL A 215 18.45 4.28 17.93
N SER A 216 18.99 3.15 17.49
CA SER A 216 19.40 2.03 18.36
C SER A 216 20.48 2.37 19.38
N THR A 217 21.21 3.47 19.16
CA THR A 217 22.21 3.98 20.12
C THR A 217 21.61 4.80 21.25
N LEU A 218 20.31 5.09 21.18
CA LEU A 218 19.56 5.88 22.16
C LEU A 218 18.85 4.93 23.13
N THR A 219 18.83 5.28 24.42
CA THR A 219 18.14 4.49 25.45
C THR A 219 16.69 4.94 25.59
N ASP A 220 15.75 3.99 25.77
CA ASP A 220 14.31 4.23 26.03
C ASP A 220 14.05 5.18 27.23
N GLN A 221 15.04 5.42 28.08
CA GLN A 221 14.95 6.34 29.21
C GLN A 221 15.06 7.83 28.84
N ASP A 222 15.41 8.16 27.59
CA ASP A 222 15.64 9.56 27.21
C ASP A 222 14.37 10.33 26.83
N ASN A 223 13.22 9.69 26.60
CA ASN A 223 11.94 10.37 26.26
C ASN A 223 12.10 11.56 25.28
N GLY A 224 13.10 11.47 24.38
CA GLY A 224 13.50 12.56 23.52
C GLY A 224 12.41 12.83 22.49
N LEU A 225 12.09 14.11 22.26
CA LEU A 225 11.19 14.49 21.18
C LEU A 225 11.94 14.36 19.86
N PHE A 226 11.35 13.70 18.88
CA PHE A 226 11.83 13.74 17.50
C PHE A 226 10.96 14.66 16.67
N ILE A 227 11.53 15.15 15.57
CA ILE A 227 10.83 15.96 14.60
C ILE A 227 10.86 15.22 13.26
N LEU A 228 9.69 15.02 12.66
CA LEU A 228 9.53 14.53 11.31
C LEU A 228 8.95 15.68 10.47
N ASP A 229 9.77 16.31 9.63
CA ASP A 229 9.29 17.24 8.60
C ASP A 229 9.11 16.49 7.28
N ALA A 230 7.90 15.97 7.10
CA ALA A 230 7.54 15.25 5.90
C ALA A 230 7.27 16.17 4.70
N ARG A 231 7.47 17.48 4.81
CA ARG A 231 7.44 18.41 3.66
C ARG A 231 8.81 18.47 2.99
N SER A 232 9.88 18.51 3.80
CA SER A 232 11.27 18.52 3.34
C SER A 232 11.90 17.13 3.26
N GLY A 233 11.25 16.11 3.85
CA GLY A 233 11.79 14.75 3.93
C GLY A 233 12.86 14.61 5.02
N GLU A 234 12.82 15.45 6.05
CA GLU A 234 13.82 15.51 7.11
C GLU A 234 13.30 14.85 8.39
N PHE A 235 14.17 14.06 9.02
CA PHE A 235 13.93 13.45 10.32
C PHE A 235 15.05 13.87 11.28
N ILE A 236 14.68 14.51 12.37
CA ILE A 236 15.60 15.15 13.30
C ILE A 236 15.55 14.44 14.64
N ILE A 237 16.69 13.87 15.01
CA ILE A 237 16.94 13.16 16.25
C ILE A 237 17.58 14.14 17.25
N ASP A 238 17.05 14.15 18.47
CA ASP A 238 17.53 14.98 19.59
C ASP A 238 17.70 16.47 19.21
N PRO A 239 16.60 17.15 18.79
CA PRO A 239 16.65 18.56 18.45
C PRO A 239 16.96 19.42 19.68
N ASP A 240 17.82 20.42 19.51
CA ASP A 240 18.03 21.42 20.56
C ASP A 240 16.78 22.31 20.75
N GLY A 241 16.74 23.06 21.86
CA GLY A 241 15.58 23.90 22.18
C GLY A 241 15.24 24.94 21.11
N ALA A 242 16.26 25.47 20.40
CA ALA A 242 16.07 26.42 19.32
C ALA A 242 15.42 25.77 18.10
N THR A 243 15.88 24.57 17.73
CA THR A 243 15.32 23.76 16.64
C THR A 243 13.89 23.34 16.96
N LEU A 244 13.63 22.89 18.19
CA LEU A 244 12.29 22.52 18.63
C LEU A 244 11.31 23.69 18.51
N GLN A 245 11.69 24.88 18.98
CA GLN A 245 10.86 26.08 18.90
C GLN A 245 10.59 26.51 17.45
N LEU A 246 11.59 26.43 16.58
CA LEU A 246 11.46 26.70 15.15
C LEU A 246 10.42 25.78 14.49
N TYR A 247 10.52 24.47 14.76
CA TYR A 247 9.61 23.50 14.16
C TYR A 247 8.20 23.53 14.76
N GLN A 248 8.03 23.87 16.04
CA GLN A 248 6.72 24.12 16.64
C GLN A 248 6.01 25.29 15.94
N GLN A 249 6.73 26.38 15.66
CA GLN A 249 6.17 27.51 14.90
C GLN A 249 5.83 27.09 13.46
N ALA A 250 6.71 26.33 12.81
CA ALA A 250 6.45 25.81 11.46
C ALA A 250 5.24 24.86 11.42
N GLN A 251 5.03 24.05 12.46
CA GLN A 251 3.90 23.12 12.56
C GLN A 251 2.57 23.89 12.67
N VAL A 252 2.51 24.89 13.54
CA VAL A 252 1.33 25.75 13.68
C VAL A 252 1.06 26.52 12.38
N ALA A 253 2.08 27.10 11.76
CA ALA A 253 1.94 27.81 10.49
C ALA A 253 1.42 26.88 9.37
N TYR A 254 1.93 25.65 9.31
CA TYR A 254 1.47 24.66 8.35
C TYR A 254 0.00 24.28 8.59
N GLN A 255 -0.39 24.02 9.83
CA GLN A 255 -1.79 23.73 10.18
C GLN A 255 -2.73 24.88 9.83
N GLN A 256 -2.34 26.12 10.11
CA GLN A 256 -3.11 27.31 9.73
C GLN A 256 -3.23 27.45 8.21
N GLN A 257 -2.14 27.21 7.47
CA GLN A 257 -2.17 27.23 6.02
C GLN A 257 -3.12 26.15 5.46
N GLN A 258 -3.10 24.93 6.02
CA GLN A 258 -4.03 23.87 5.61
C GLN A 258 -5.49 24.25 5.89
N GLN A 259 -5.77 24.86 7.04
CA GLN A 259 -7.12 25.37 7.36
C GLN A 259 -7.57 26.48 6.41
N GLN A 260 -6.66 27.40 6.06
CA GLN A 260 -6.93 28.44 5.07
C GLN A 260 -7.24 27.84 3.72
N LEU A 261 -6.44 26.88 3.23
CA LEU A 261 -6.67 26.19 1.96
C LEU A 261 -8.01 25.46 1.94
N LEU A 262 -8.38 24.77 3.03
CA LEU A 262 -9.67 24.11 3.17
C LEU A 262 -10.84 25.11 3.09
N ALA A 263 -10.68 26.32 3.60
CA ALA A 263 -11.70 27.37 3.48
C ALA A 263 -11.85 27.92 2.04
N LEU A 264 -10.86 27.70 1.17
CA LEU A 264 -10.91 28.12 -0.24
C LEU A 264 -11.59 27.08 -1.14
N LYS A 265 -11.82 25.85 -0.66
CA LYS A 265 -12.27 24.73 -1.51
C LYS A 265 -13.57 24.98 -2.27
N ASP A 266 -14.46 25.80 -1.70
CA ASP A 266 -15.78 26.13 -2.27
C ASP A 266 -15.76 27.45 -3.06
N LEU A 267 -14.63 28.15 -3.11
CA LEU A 267 -14.50 29.41 -3.85
C LEU A 267 -14.22 29.17 -5.34
N PRO A 268 -14.70 30.05 -6.23
CA PRO A 268 -14.38 29.95 -7.64
C PRO A 268 -12.89 30.25 -7.86
N ALA A 269 -12.25 29.48 -8.75
CA ALA A 269 -10.87 29.72 -9.15
C ALA A 269 -10.80 30.88 -10.17
N ILE A 270 -10.55 32.08 -9.65
CA ILE A 270 -10.45 33.33 -10.42
C ILE A 270 -9.15 34.03 -10.03
N THR A 271 -8.36 34.44 -11.02
CA THR A 271 -7.12 35.19 -10.80
C THR A 271 -7.39 36.62 -10.31
N GLU A 272 -6.39 37.31 -9.78
CA GLU A 272 -6.53 38.70 -9.29
C GLU A 272 -6.99 39.69 -10.37
N ASP A 273 -6.69 39.41 -11.64
CA ASP A 273 -7.12 40.17 -12.82
C ASP A 273 -8.44 39.66 -13.44
N GLY A 274 -9.15 38.73 -12.79
CA GLY A 274 -10.52 38.33 -13.12
C GLY A 274 -10.65 37.18 -14.13
N ILE A 275 -9.56 36.47 -14.45
CA ILE A 275 -9.60 35.32 -15.36
C ILE A 275 -10.07 34.09 -14.58
N SER A 276 -11.18 33.50 -15.01
CA SER A 276 -11.67 32.23 -14.46
C SER A 276 -10.91 31.06 -15.07
N VAL A 277 -10.45 30.14 -14.21
CA VAL A 277 -9.79 28.89 -14.61
C VAL A 277 -10.54 27.70 -14.01
N GLU A 278 -10.52 26.57 -14.70
CA GLU A 278 -11.12 25.33 -14.20
C GLU A 278 -10.09 24.55 -13.37
N VAL A 279 -10.49 24.11 -12.17
CA VAL A 279 -9.68 23.25 -11.31
C VAL A 279 -10.41 21.91 -11.16
N ALA A 280 -10.07 21.00 -12.07
CA ALA A 280 -10.69 19.68 -12.15
C ALA A 280 -9.78 18.58 -11.61
N ALA A 281 -10.37 17.49 -11.14
CA ALA A 281 -9.63 16.34 -10.62
C ALA A 281 -9.19 15.38 -11.72
N ASN A 282 -8.06 14.72 -11.49
CA ASN A 282 -7.65 13.55 -12.27
C ASN A 282 -7.99 12.31 -11.44
N ILE A 283 -8.87 11.46 -11.95
CA ILE A 283 -9.34 10.25 -11.27
C ILE A 283 -8.93 8.99 -12.04
N GLY A 284 -8.63 7.94 -11.30
CA GLY A 284 -8.35 6.61 -11.86
C GLY A 284 -9.54 5.67 -11.74
N ARG A 285 -10.33 5.84 -10.68
CA ARG A 285 -11.47 4.97 -10.36
C ARG A 285 -12.72 5.80 -10.06
N ALA A 286 -13.86 5.13 -10.03
CA ALA A 286 -15.13 5.79 -9.74
C ALA A 286 -15.21 6.29 -8.28
N GLY A 287 -14.60 5.56 -7.32
CA GLY A 287 -14.56 5.94 -5.90
C GLY A 287 -13.80 7.24 -5.63
N ASP A 288 -12.80 7.58 -6.45
CA ASP A 288 -12.03 8.83 -6.34
C ASP A 288 -12.92 10.08 -6.51
N ALA A 289 -14.10 9.94 -7.11
CA ALA A 289 -14.97 11.07 -7.43
C ALA A 289 -15.49 11.79 -6.18
N GLU A 290 -15.83 11.05 -5.12
CA GLU A 290 -16.32 11.64 -3.86
C GLU A 290 -15.22 12.44 -3.17
N ALA A 291 -14.03 11.85 -3.03
CA ALA A 291 -12.86 12.52 -2.46
C ALA A 291 -12.48 13.79 -3.24
N ALA A 292 -12.59 13.76 -4.57
CA ALA A 292 -12.35 14.92 -5.41
C ALA A 292 -13.36 16.05 -5.18
N ILE A 293 -14.64 15.73 -4.96
CA ILE A 293 -15.67 16.72 -4.62
C ILE A 293 -15.41 17.32 -3.24
N GLU A 294 -15.07 16.49 -2.26
CA GLU A 294 -14.74 16.97 -0.91
C GLU A 294 -13.56 17.94 -0.90
N ALA A 295 -12.61 17.73 -1.81
CA ALA A 295 -11.45 18.58 -2.04
C ALA A 295 -11.75 19.86 -2.86
N GLY A 296 -12.97 20.05 -3.35
CA GLY A 296 -13.39 21.27 -4.06
C GLY A 296 -13.26 21.22 -5.58
N ALA A 297 -13.09 20.03 -6.19
CA ALA A 297 -12.97 19.92 -7.64
C ALA A 297 -14.22 20.43 -8.38
N THR A 298 -14.01 21.24 -9.42
CA THR A 298 -15.09 21.79 -10.26
C THR A 298 -15.51 20.87 -11.39
N GLY A 299 -14.85 19.72 -11.54
CA GLY A 299 -15.10 18.71 -12.55
C GLY A 299 -14.06 17.59 -12.49
N VAL A 300 -14.09 16.69 -13.46
CA VAL A 300 -13.03 15.70 -13.71
C VAL A 300 -12.34 16.06 -15.02
N GLY A 301 -11.08 16.45 -14.95
CA GLY A 301 -10.26 16.84 -16.10
C GLY A 301 -9.66 15.64 -16.83
N LEU A 302 -9.55 14.51 -16.14
CA LEU A 302 -9.10 13.24 -16.70
C LEU A 302 -9.63 12.07 -15.89
N PHE A 303 -10.54 11.29 -16.45
CA PHE A 303 -10.83 9.94 -15.98
C PHE A 303 -9.98 8.96 -16.78
N ARG A 304 -8.98 8.37 -16.12
CA ARG A 304 -8.12 7.31 -16.66
C ARG A 304 -8.88 5.99 -16.70
N THR A 305 -9.28 5.55 -17.90
CA THR A 305 -10.04 4.31 -18.08
C THR A 305 -9.19 3.05 -18.00
N GLU A 306 -7.86 3.16 -18.03
CA GLU A 306 -6.95 2.01 -18.01
C GLU A 306 -7.14 1.15 -16.76
N PHE A 307 -7.48 1.77 -15.62
CA PHE A 307 -7.71 1.05 -14.37
C PHE A 307 -8.93 0.12 -14.39
N LEU A 308 -9.89 0.31 -15.31
CA LEU A 308 -10.99 -0.65 -15.51
C LEU A 308 -10.51 -1.96 -16.16
N PHE A 309 -9.35 -1.92 -16.81
CA PHE A 309 -8.74 -3.04 -17.53
C PHE A 309 -7.53 -3.63 -16.77
N LEU A 310 -7.08 -3.00 -15.69
CA LEU A 310 -5.99 -3.48 -14.84
C LEU A 310 -6.54 -4.44 -13.78
N GLU A 311 -5.72 -5.41 -13.35
CA GLU A 311 -6.03 -6.36 -12.25
C GLU A 311 -7.23 -7.30 -12.52
N ARG A 312 -7.50 -7.63 -13.79
CA ARG A 312 -8.58 -8.54 -14.19
C ARG A 312 -8.12 -9.52 -15.26
N ASP A 313 -8.70 -10.73 -15.26
CA ASP A 313 -8.40 -11.76 -16.26
C ASP A 313 -9.15 -11.54 -17.59
N THR A 314 -10.23 -10.76 -17.55
CA THR A 314 -11.10 -10.47 -18.70
C THR A 314 -11.35 -8.99 -18.84
N ALA A 315 -11.52 -8.52 -20.08
CA ALA A 315 -11.88 -7.13 -20.36
C ALA A 315 -13.22 -6.77 -19.68
N PRO A 316 -13.37 -5.55 -19.13
CA PRO A 316 -14.61 -5.11 -18.51
C PRO A 316 -15.73 -5.07 -19.56
N THR A 317 -16.87 -5.61 -19.17
CA THR A 317 -18.09 -5.57 -19.98
C THR A 317 -18.58 -4.12 -20.15
N GLU A 318 -19.41 -3.90 -21.18
CA GLU A 318 -20.07 -2.60 -21.38
C GLU A 318 -20.85 -2.16 -20.14
N ALA A 319 -21.56 -3.09 -19.48
CA ALA A 319 -22.32 -2.81 -18.27
C ALA A 319 -21.44 -2.29 -17.12
N GLU A 320 -20.25 -2.86 -16.94
CA GLU A 320 -19.29 -2.42 -15.91
C GLU A 320 -18.69 -1.06 -16.24
N GLN A 321 -18.35 -0.81 -17.50
CA GLN A 321 -17.89 0.50 -17.96
C GLN A 321 -18.96 1.57 -17.75
N VAL A 322 -20.22 1.28 -18.15
CA VAL A 322 -21.37 2.17 -17.94
C VAL A 322 -21.57 2.45 -16.46
N ALA A 323 -21.47 1.43 -15.59
CA ALA A 323 -21.59 1.61 -14.15
C ALA A 323 -20.52 2.58 -13.60
N ALA A 324 -19.25 2.35 -13.94
CA ALA A 324 -18.14 3.18 -13.48
C ALA A 324 -18.27 4.64 -13.94
N TYR A 325 -18.57 4.85 -15.23
CA TYR A 325 -18.74 6.21 -15.77
C TYR A 325 -19.97 6.91 -15.19
N SER A 326 -21.06 6.16 -15.02
CA SER A 326 -22.29 6.69 -14.42
C SER A 326 -22.07 7.15 -12.98
N THR A 327 -21.26 6.43 -12.19
CA THR A 327 -20.93 6.82 -10.82
C THR A 327 -20.18 8.16 -10.80
N ALA A 328 -19.13 8.31 -11.61
CA ALA A 328 -18.40 9.59 -11.70
C ALA A 328 -19.28 10.74 -12.20
N LEU A 329 -20.12 10.50 -13.22
CA LEU A 329 -21.05 11.50 -13.75
C LEU A 329 -22.13 11.90 -12.74
N LYS A 330 -22.63 10.97 -11.92
CA LYS A 330 -23.60 11.26 -10.86
C LYS A 330 -22.97 12.04 -9.73
N ALA A 331 -21.75 11.69 -9.31
CA ALA A 331 -21.01 12.41 -8.30
C ALA A 331 -20.78 13.87 -8.74
N PHE A 332 -20.33 14.07 -9.98
CA PHE A 332 -20.13 15.38 -10.60
C PHE A 332 -21.38 15.92 -11.33
N ALA A 333 -22.58 15.69 -10.79
CA ALA A 333 -23.83 16.11 -11.43
C ALA A 333 -23.80 17.62 -11.80
N GLY A 334 -24.00 17.92 -13.09
CA GLY A 334 -23.97 19.28 -13.63
C GLY A 334 -22.57 19.87 -13.88
N LYS A 335 -21.50 19.09 -13.65
CA LYS A 335 -20.11 19.45 -13.91
C LYS A 335 -19.52 18.61 -15.05
N THR A 336 -18.42 19.07 -15.63
CA THR A 336 -17.73 18.37 -16.73
C THR A 336 -17.00 17.14 -16.20
N VAL A 337 -17.11 16.02 -16.92
CA VAL A 337 -16.32 14.81 -16.70
C VAL A 337 -15.67 14.39 -18.03
N ILE A 338 -14.34 14.54 -18.11
CA ILE A 338 -13.56 14.20 -19.30
C ILE A 338 -13.09 12.75 -19.17
N VAL A 339 -13.76 11.85 -19.87
CA VAL A 339 -13.36 10.43 -19.94
C VAL A 339 -12.37 10.23 -21.06
N ARG A 340 -11.16 9.77 -20.72
CA ARG A 340 -10.17 9.39 -21.71
C ARG A 340 -10.40 7.95 -22.13
N THR A 341 -10.62 7.71 -23.42
CA THR A 341 -10.65 6.35 -23.98
C THR A 341 -9.38 5.58 -23.64
N LEU A 342 -9.48 4.26 -23.60
CA LEU A 342 -8.40 3.35 -23.21
C LEU A 342 -7.04 3.73 -23.81
N ASP A 343 -6.10 4.17 -22.95
CA ASP A 343 -4.73 4.54 -23.32
C ASP A 343 -3.73 3.47 -22.86
N ILE A 344 -3.63 2.40 -23.65
CA ILE A 344 -2.66 1.32 -23.45
C ILE A 344 -1.41 1.61 -24.29
N GLY A 345 -0.40 2.22 -23.67
CA GLY A 345 0.90 2.46 -24.28
C GLY A 345 2.03 2.44 -23.24
N GLY A 346 3.13 1.75 -23.57
CA GLY A 346 4.39 1.74 -22.81
C GLY A 346 4.39 0.93 -21.51
N ILE A 347 5.35 -0.01 -21.40
CA ILE A 347 5.87 -0.71 -20.19
C ILE A 347 4.87 -1.49 -19.30
N LYS A 348 3.57 -1.19 -19.31
CA LYS A 348 2.56 -1.94 -18.56
C LYS A 348 2.20 -3.22 -19.30
N ALA A 349 2.52 -4.37 -18.71
CA ALA A 349 2.01 -5.65 -19.18
C ALA A 349 0.51 -5.71 -18.85
N TYR A 350 -0.33 -5.93 -19.86
CA TYR A 350 -1.75 -6.15 -19.65
C TYR A 350 -2.04 -7.63 -19.96
N PRO A 351 -2.35 -8.47 -18.96
CA PRO A 351 -2.59 -9.91 -19.16
C PRO A 351 -3.66 -10.20 -20.22
N ILE A 352 -4.66 -9.31 -20.31
CA ILE A 352 -5.80 -9.39 -21.22
C ILE A 352 -5.39 -9.12 -22.69
N PHE A 353 -4.30 -8.38 -22.92
CA PHE A 353 -3.85 -8.00 -24.26
C PHE A 353 -2.55 -8.74 -24.63
N HIS A 354 -2.65 -9.69 -25.56
CA HIS A 354 -1.50 -10.40 -26.11
C HIS A 354 -0.72 -9.51 -27.09
N CYS A 355 0.07 -8.55 -26.58
CA CYS A 355 0.88 -7.65 -27.40
C CYS A 355 2.38 -7.95 -27.21
N GLN A 356 3.09 -8.27 -28.30
CA GLN A 356 4.53 -8.54 -28.24
C GLN A 356 5.33 -7.25 -27.92
N LYS A 357 6.30 -7.35 -27.00
CA LYS A 357 7.19 -6.26 -26.52
C LYS A 357 7.93 -5.44 -27.62
N LYS A 358 7.90 -5.86 -28.90
CA LYS A 358 8.65 -5.21 -30.00
C LYS A 358 7.88 -4.19 -30.83
N THR A 359 6.57 -4.02 -30.62
CA THR A 359 5.73 -3.15 -31.47
C THR A 359 5.48 -1.77 -30.85
N ILE A 360 6.38 -1.31 -29.98
CA ILE A 360 6.15 -0.15 -29.10
C ILE A 360 6.28 1.19 -29.81
N LEU A 361 6.96 1.26 -30.96
CA LEU A 361 7.16 2.56 -31.66
C LEU A 361 6.05 2.94 -32.65
N PHE A 362 5.14 2.02 -33.00
CA PHE A 362 4.19 2.23 -34.10
C PHE A 362 2.72 2.29 -33.68
N TRP A 363 2.37 1.81 -32.49
CA TRP A 363 1.00 1.76 -32.00
C TRP A 363 0.82 2.74 -30.84
N VAL A 364 0.48 3.98 -31.18
CA VAL A 364 0.13 5.01 -30.19
C VAL A 364 -1.38 5.30 -30.27
N CYS A 365 -2.04 5.13 -29.12
CA CYS A 365 -3.38 5.58 -28.69
C CYS A 365 -4.58 5.39 -29.65
N ALA A 366 -4.65 6.14 -30.76
CA ALA A 366 -5.84 6.16 -31.62
C ALA A 366 -5.97 4.92 -32.52
N ALA A 367 -4.86 4.26 -32.83
CA ALA A 367 -4.84 3.11 -33.75
C ALA A 367 -5.55 1.88 -33.18
N PHE A 368 -5.46 1.64 -31.86
CA PHE A 368 -6.10 0.49 -31.21
C PHE A 368 -7.63 0.65 -31.14
N ALA A 369 -8.11 1.85 -30.77
CA ALA A 369 -9.55 2.16 -30.71
C ALA A 369 -10.22 2.09 -32.09
N CYS A 370 -9.54 2.55 -33.16
CA CYS A 370 -10.07 2.46 -34.53
C CYS A 370 -10.20 1.00 -35.02
N VAL A 371 -9.27 0.10 -34.67
CA VAL A 371 -9.38 -1.33 -35.01
C VAL A 371 -10.49 -2.02 -34.22
N TRP A 372 -10.73 -1.57 -32.98
CA TRP A 372 -11.80 -2.09 -32.12
C TRP A 372 -13.21 -1.69 -32.63
N LEU A 373 -13.40 -0.44 -33.05
CA LEU A 373 -14.68 0.06 -33.58
C LEU A 373 -15.05 -0.54 -34.95
N LEU A 374 -14.07 -0.92 -35.78
CA LEU A 374 -14.31 -1.47 -37.13
C LEU A 374 -14.66 -2.97 -37.16
N ARG A 375 -14.61 -3.69 -36.03
CA ARG A 375 -14.81 -5.15 -35.97
C ARG A 375 -15.76 -5.63 -34.86
N ILE A 376 -16.77 -4.82 -34.53
CA ILE A 376 -17.89 -5.24 -33.68
C ILE A 376 -18.85 -6.11 -34.50
N ASN A 377 -18.43 -7.33 -34.86
CA ASN A 377 -19.35 -8.43 -35.17
C ASN A 377 -18.60 -9.76 -35.13
N ASN A 378 -19.01 -10.59 -34.17
CA ASN A 378 -18.57 -11.95 -33.84
C ASN A 378 -17.31 -12.11 -32.96
N SER A 379 -17.56 -12.78 -31.84
CA SER A 379 -16.69 -13.58 -30.97
C SER A 379 -15.24 -13.70 -31.44
N PHE A 380 -14.34 -12.90 -30.89
CA PHE A 380 -12.90 -13.06 -31.14
C PHE A 380 -12.05 -12.76 -29.90
N VAL A 381 -11.09 -13.64 -29.63
CA VAL A 381 -9.94 -13.40 -28.75
C VAL A 381 -8.86 -12.73 -29.59
N PRO A 382 -8.42 -11.49 -29.30
CA PRO A 382 -7.56 -10.75 -30.22
C PRO A 382 -6.19 -11.40 -30.34
N ARG A 383 -5.84 -11.80 -31.57
CA ARG A 383 -4.46 -12.12 -31.98
C ARG A 383 -3.92 -10.96 -32.80
N CYS A 384 -2.78 -10.42 -32.36
CA CYS A 384 -1.98 -9.48 -33.13
C CYS A 384 -1.25 -10.25 -34.24
N GLU A 385 -1.84 -10.33 -35.44
CA GLU A 385 -1.09 -10.74 -36.63
C GLU A 385 -0.48 -9.50 -37.30
N PRO A 386 0.80 -9.56 -37.71
CA PRO A 386 1.41 -8.49 -38.49
C PRO A 386 0.72 -8.43 -39.86
N TYR A 387 0.19 -7.25 -40.23
CA TYR A 387 -0.12 -6.97 -41.62
C TYR A 387 1.19 -6.95 -42.41
N SER A 388 1.30 -7.84 -43.39
CA SER A 388 2.39 -7.94 -44.36
C SER A 388 2.50 -6.70 -45.24
#